data_AF-A0A914EBP6-F1
#
_entry.id   AF-A0A914EBP6-F1
#
_cell.length_a   1.000
_cell.length_b   1.000
_cell.length_c   1.000
_cell.angle_alpha   90.00
_cell.angle_beta   90.00
_cell.angle_gamma   90.00
#
_symmetry.space_group_name_H-M   'P 1'
#
loop_
_entity.id
_entity.type
_entity.pdbx_description
1 polymer ?
#
loop_
_entity_poly.entity_id
_entity_poly.type
_entity_poly.pdbx_seq_one_letter_code
_entity_poly.pdbx_strand_id
1 'polypeptide(L)'
;MDHEKIYTAMEKGHKGREPKSQHLDIRLIHEVHTVHYEIHELKLGDKWKKNKELKRFDPECLLAISYGAKFVLDYWVFLFEDKESCQLWHQGLNHIKYESEHSSYAVLVDKWIKKQFYSIACPESFTVTIKQMKPFVQTTLQYKVTSSILQEISEGELDLKMFVEAYRRLLNLSELAVARFSRYLSNNDRLSFNDFHRFMIECQGDEIAQNREEFSEFLRRYLREYDLTRDVPEPWVSVDEFIDYLYSNENSILDPENSKVVQDMTRPLAHYWIASSHNTFLT
;
A
#
# COMPACT_ATOMS: atom_id res chain seq x y z
N MET A 1 -28.68 -10.51 17.41
CA MET A 1 -27.34 -11.09 17.57
C MET A 1 -26.42 -9.92 17.82
N ASP A 2 -26.09 -9.69 19.09
CA ASP A 2 -25.29 -8.56 19.53
C ASP A 2 -23.87 -8.68 18.98
N HIS A 3 -23.51 -7.79 18.07
CA HIS A 3 -22.15 -7.59 17.59
C HIS A 3 -21.36 -6.74 18.60
N GLU A 4 -21.16 -7.25 19.80
CA GLU A 4 -20.27 -6.64 20.78
C GLU A 4 -19.52 -7.75 21.51
N LYS A 5 -18.31 -8.08 21.02
CA LYS A 5 -17.11 -8.47 21.78
C LYS A 5 -16.05 -9.09 20.87
N ILE A 6 -15.45 -8.26 20.01
CA ILE A 6 -14.07 -8.52 19.59
C ILE A 6 -13.22 -8.06 20.77
N TYR A 7 -12.79 -8.99 21.61
CA TYR A 7 -11.93 -8.70 22.76
C TYR A 7 -10.56 -8.25 22.25
N THR A 8 -10.29 -6.95 22.35
CA THR A 8 -8.96 -6.38 22.13
C THR A 8 -7.99 -6.90 23.18
N ALA A 9 -6.78 -7.22 22.72
CA ALA A 9 -5.70 -7.83 23.47
C ALA A 9 -5.34 -7.11 24.77
N MET A 10 -4.75 -7.90 25.67
CA MET A 10 -4.31 -7.54 27.02
C MET A 10 -3.40 -6.31 27.06
N GLU A 11 -3.97 -5.12 27.24
CA GLU A 11 -3.23 -3.99 27.82
C GLU A 11 -3.27 -4.09 29.34
N LYS A 12 -2.11 -4.39 29.93
CA LYS A 12 -1.89 -4.15 31.36
C LYS A 12 -1.99 -2.64 31.61
N GLY A 13 -3.15 -2.23 32.13
CA GLY A 13 -3.26 -1.05 32.99
C GLY A 13 -3.64 0.25 32.29
N HIS A 14 -4.90 0.40 31.94
CA HIS A 14 -5.56 1.72 32.01
C HIS A 14 -6.99 1.56 32.54
N LYS A 15 -7.16 1.83 33.83
CA LYS A 15 -8.48 1.99 34.44
C LYS A 15 -9.12 3.29 33.93
N GLY A 16 -10.28 3.20 33.30
CA GLY A 16 -11.27 4.29 33.31
C GLY A 16 -11.45 5.15 32.05
N ARG A 17 -10.95 4.76 30.87
CA ARG A 17 -11.38 5.36 29.59
C ARG A 17 -11.84 4.25 28.66
N GLU A 18 -12.91 4.50 27.89
CA GLU A 18 -13.26 3.63 26.76
C GLU A 18 -12.01 3.37 25.93
N PRO A 19 -11.73 2.11 25.56
CA PRO A 19 -10.55 1.80 24.78
C PRO A 19 -10.64 2.56 23.45
N LYS A 20 -9.65 3.40 23.18
CA LYS A 20 -9.53 4.04 21.86
C LYS A 20 -9.48 2.92 20.82
N SER A 21 -10.28 3.05 19.75
CA SER A 21 -10.23 2.12 18.63
C SER A 21 -8.79 2.01 18.10
N GLN A 22 -8.24 0.80 18.13
CA GLN A 22 -6.89 0.52 17.63
C GLN A 22 -6.97 0.14 16.15
N HIS A 23 -6.03 0.63 15.35
CA HIS A 23 -6.01 0.43 13.91
C HIS A 23 -4.64 -0.12 13.51
N LEU A 24 -4.62 -1.15 12.64
CA LEU A 24 -3.41 -1.69 12.06
C LEU A 24 -3.41 -1.41 10.55
N ASP A 25 -2.34 -0.80 10.07
CA ASP A 25 -2.12 -0.67 8.63
C ASP A 25 -1.72 -2.03 8.07
N ILE A 26 -2.50 -2.55 7.13
CA ILE A 26 -2.29 -3.89 6.54
C ILE A 26 -0.89 -4.01 5.92
N ARG A 27 -0.31 -2.90 5.44
CA ARG A 27 1.04 -2.88 4.85
C ARG A 27 2.15 -3.13 5.88
N LEU A 28 1.84 -3.01 7.17
CA LEU A 28 2.77 -3.32 8.25
C LEU A 28 2.65 -4.78 8.73
N ILE A 29 1.68 -5.55 8.20
CA ILE A 29 1.52 -6.96 8.54
C ILE A 29 2.63 -7.76 7.87
N HIS A 30 3.43 -8.43 8.69
CA HIS A 30 4.46 -9.33 8.22
C HIS A 30 3.90 -10.73 8.02
N GLU A 31 3.34 -11.33 9.07
CA GLU A 31 2.85 -12.71 9.05
C GLU A 31 1.49 -12.80 9.74
N VAL A 32 0.66 -13.73 9.25
CA VAL A 32 -0.65 -14.05 9.81
C VAL A 32 -0.72 -15.56 9.91
N HIS A 33 -0.68 -16.10 11.12
CA HIS A 33 -0.69 -17.54 11.36
C HIS A 33 -1.61 -17.89 12.53
N THR A 34 -2.17 -19.10 12.51
CA THR A 34 -2.79 -19.63 13.73
C THR A 34 -1.71 -19.96 14.75
N VAL A 35 -2.03 -19.83 16.03
CA VAL A 35 -1.10 -20.23 17.11
C VAL A 35 -0.80 -21.73 17.02
N HIS A 36 -1.74 -22.53 16.53
CA HIS A 36 -1.50 -23.94 16.22
C HIS A 36 -0.33 -24.14 15.24
N TYR A 37 -0.33 -23.40 14.12
CA TYR A 37 0.71 -23.49 13.09
C TYR A 37 2.09 -23.06 13.63
N GLU A 38 2.14 -21.94 14.36
CA GLU A 38 3.36 -21.43 15.01
C GLU A 38 4.00 -22.46 15.97
N ILE A 39 3.16 -23.20 16.70
CA ILE A 39 3.59 -24.16 17.72
C ILE A 39 4.07 -25.48 17.11
N HIS A 40 3.33 -26.02 16.13
CA HIS A 40 3.50 -27.40 15.66
C HIS A 40 4.31 -27.47 14.37
N GLU A 41 4.10 -26.54 13.43
CA GLU A 41 4.75 -26.54 12.12
C GLU A 41 6.06 -25.75 12.16
N LEU A 42 6.01 -24.49 12.58
CA LEU A 42 7.21 -23.63 12.64
C LEU A 42 8.13 -23.97 13.82
N LYS A 43 7.62 -24.72 14.80
CA LYS A 43 8.33 -25.05 16.06
C LYS A 43 8.83 -23.81 16.82
N LEU A 44 8.25 -22.64 16.57
CA LEU A 44 8.52 -21.37 17.27
C LEU A 44 7.75 -21.28 18.60
N GLY A 45 7.43 -22.44 19.19
CA GLY A 45 6.46 -22.58 20.25
C GLY A 45 6.88 -22.00 21.60
N ASP A 46 8.13 -21.58 21.80
CA ASP A 46 8.62 -21.19 23.13
C ASP A 46 7.90 -19.97 23.70
N LYS A 47 7.60 -18.98 22.87
CA LYS A 47 6.83 -17.79 23.26
C LYS A 47 5.37 -18.13 23.56
N TRP A 48 4.76 -18.92 22.69
CA TRP A 48 3.33 -19.27 22.76
C TRP A 48 3.03 -20.29 23.85
N LYS A 49 3.85 -21.34 23.98
CA LYS A 49 3.79 -22.38 25.01
C LYS A 49 4.17 -21.89 26.41
N LYS A 50 4.80 -20.74 26.58
CA LYS A 50 5.09 -20.17 27.92
C LYS A 50 3.98 -19.22 28.39
N ASN A 51 3.11 -18.75 27.49
CA ASN A 51 2.01 -17.86 27.84
C ASN A 51 0.88 -18.64 28.54
N LYS A 52 0.73 -18.44 29.86
CA LYS A 52 -0.26 -19.14 30.68
C LYS A 52 -1.71 -18.80 30.33
N GLU A 53 -1.97 -17.61 29.80
CA GLU A 53 -3.32 -17.17 29.44
C GLU A 53 -3.79 -17.83 28.14
N LEU A 54 -2.93 -17.85 27.10
CA LEU A 54 -3.28 -18.43 25.80
C LEU A 54 -3.48 -19.95 25.86
N LYS A 55 -2.81 -20.65 26.79
CA LYS A 55 -2.99 -22.09 27.02
C LYS A 55 -4.40 -22.53 27.38
N ARG A 56 -5.24 -21.61 27.82
CA ARG A 56 -6.63 -21.91 28.21
C ARG A 56 -7.55 -22.08 27.00
N PHE A 57 -7.10 -21.66 25.82
CA PHE A 57 -7.89 -21.65 24.61
C PHE A 57 -7.36 -22.66 23.59
N ASP A 58 -8.22 -23.08 22.69
CA ASP A 58 -7.82 -23.92 21.56
C ASP A 58 -6.87 -23.11 20.65
N PRO A 59 -5.62 -23.57 20.41
CA PRO A 59 -4.68 -22.88 19.53
C PRO A 59 -5.16 -22.79 18.08
N GLU A 60 -6.13 -23.60 17.64
CA GLU A 60 -6.75 -23.49 16.32
C GLU A 60 -7.75 -22.32 16.22
N CYS A 61 -8.24 -21.80 17.34
CA CYS A 61 -9.11 -20.62 17.42
C CYS A 61 -8.33 -19.32 17.70
N LEU A 62 -7.00 -19.39 17.80
CA LEU A 62 -6.15 -18.24 18.06
C LEU A 62 -5.39 -17.83 16.79
N LEU A 63 -5.57 -16.58 16.36
CA LEU A 63 -4.83 -15.99 15.24
C LEU A 63 -3.79 -14.99 15.75
N ALA A 64 -2.54 -15.21 15.38
CA ALA A 64 -1.44 -14.29 15.64
C ALA A 64 -1.13 -13.48 14.37
N ILE A 65 -1.09 -12.16 14.51
CA ILE A 65 -0.71 -11.21 13.46
C ILE A 65 0.57 -10.53 13.93
N SER A 66 1.68 -10.76 13.23
CA SER A 66 2.94 -10.05 13.46
C SER A 66 2.98 -8.79 12.59
N TYR A 67 3.38 -7.66 13.17
CA TYR A 67 3.41 -6.39 12.45
C TYR A 67 4.47 -5.43 12.97
N GLY A 68 4.84 -4.47 12.12
CA GLY A 68 5.74 -3.38 12.49
C GLY A 68 6.78 -3.09 11.42
N ALA A 69 7.47 -1.95 11.54
CA ALA A 69 8.55 -1.55 10.65
C ALA A 69 9.95 -1.82 11.25
N LYS A 70 10.00 -2.39 12.46
CA LYS A 70 11.24 -2.64 13.21
C LYS A 70 11.62 -4.11 13.13
N PHE A 71 12.88 -4.41 13.42
CA PHE A 71 13.37 -5.79 13.49
C PHE A 71 12.60 -6.65 14.49
N VAL A 72 12.29 -6.10 15.68
CA VAL A 72 11.41 -6.75 16.65
C VAL A 72 9.98 -6.36 16.32
N LEU A 73 9.21 -7.34 15.86
CA LEU A 73 7.81 -7.18 15.50
C LEU A 73 6.89 -7.18 16.73
N ASP A 74 5.83 -6.38 16.65
CA ASP A 74 4.70 -6.41 17.56
C ASP A 74 3.72 -7.51 17.15
N TYR A 75 2.83 -7.90 18.07
CA TYR A 75 1.87 -8.97 17.84
C TYR A 75 0.49 -8.61 18.34
N TRP A 76 -0.51 -8.84 17.50
CA TRP A 76 -1.90 -8.96 17.92
C TRP A 76 -2.29 -10.44 17.94
N VAL A 77 -3.01 -10.84 18.99
CA VAL A 77 -3.55 -12.19 19.11
C VAL A 77 -5.05 -12.08 19.30
N PHE A 78 -5.80 -12.68 18.39
CA PHE A 78 -7.24 -12.72 18.41
C PHE A 78 -7.73 -14.12 18.75
N LEU A 79 -8.75 -14.18 19.60
CA LEU A 79 -9.50 -15.40 19.90
C LEU A 79 -10.82 -15.35 19.13
N PHE A 80 -11.07 -16.40 18.35
CA PHE A 80 -12.32 -16.60 17.63
C PHE A 80 -13.22 -17.61 18.37
N GLU A 81 -14.52 -17.53 18.09
CA GLU A 81 -15.53 -18.42 18.68
C GLU A 81 -15.29 -19.89 18.27
N ASP A 82 -14.84 -20.08 17.03
CA ASP A 82 -14.59 -21.38 16.44
C ASP A 82 -13.41 -21.34 15.44
N LYS A 83 -12.96 -22.53 15.07
CA LYS A 83 -11.83 -22.75 14.16
C LYS A 83 -12.11 -22.25 12.73
N GLU A 84 -13.34 -22.39 12.24
CA GLU A 84 -13.71 -22.00 10.89
C GLU A 84 -13.65 -20.48 10.74
N SER A 85 -14.21 -19.74 11.71
CA SER A 85 -14.08 -18.28 11.81
C SER A 85 -12.62 -17.84 11.83
N CYS A 86 -11.77 -18.49 12.63
CA CYS A 86 -10.33 -18.18 12.67
C CYS A 86 -9.66 -18.42 11.32
N GLN A 87 -10.01 -19.50 10.62
CA GLN A 87 -9.46 -19.83 9.31
C GLN A 87 -9.91 -18.86 8.22
N LEU A 88 -11.17 -18.42 8.23
CA LEU A 88 -11.68 -17.41 7.31
C LEU A 88 -10.95 -16.07 7.49
N TRP A 89 -10.69 -15.65 8.73
CA TRP A 89 -9.91 -14.44 8.98
C TRP A 89 -8.45 -14.58 8.55
N HIS A 90 -7.82 -15.74 8.79
CA HIS A 90 -6.49 -16.03 8.28
C HIS A 90 -6.43 -15.92 6.74
N GLN A 91 -7.39 -16.52 6.03
CA GLN A 91 -7.46 -16.47 4.57
C GLN A 91 -7.74 -15.05 4.06
N GLY A 92 -8.71 -14.37 4.66
CA GLY A 92 -9.09 -13.01 4.28
C GLY A 92 -7.95 -12.01 4.47
N LEU A 93 -7.24 -12.06 5.59
CA LEU A 93 -6.11 -11.17 5.84
C LEU A 93 -4.95 -11.44 4.87
N ASN A 94 -4.62 -12.70 4.61
CA ASN A 94 -3.60 -13.04 3.63
C ASN A 94 -4.00 -12.62 2.21
N HIS A 95 -5.29 -12.72 1.86
CA HIS A 95 -5.81 -12.25 0.58
C HIS A 95 -5.71 -10.73 0.45
N ILE A 96 -6.13 -9.96 1.46
CA ILE A 96 -6.06 -8.50 1.43
C ILE A 96 -4.60 -8.02 1.44
N LYS A 97 -3.71 -8.71 2.17
CA LYS A 97 -2.27 -8.46 2.13
C LYS A 97 -1.72 -8.65 0.72
N TYR A 98 -2.02 -9.80 0.11
CA TYR A 98 -1.63 -10.09 -1.28
C TYR A 98 -2.18 -9.03 -2.25
N GLU A 99 -3.46 -8.69 -2.15
CA GLU A 99 -4.08 -7.65 -2.97
C GLU A 99 -3.39 -6.29 -2.80
N SER A 100 -3.01 -5.92 -1.56
CA SER A 100 -2.30 -4.67 -1.29
C SER A 100 -0.88 -4.65 -1.85
N GLU A 101 -0.19 -5.79 -1.91
CA GLU A 101 1.17 -5.91 -2.47
C GLU A 101 1.16 -5.86 -4.01
N HIS A 102 0.07 -6.29 -4.64
CA HIS A 102 -0.07 -6.38 -6.10
C HIS A 102 -1.01 -5.31 -6.69
N SER A 103 -1.49 -4.37 -5.87
CA SER A 103 -2.32 -3.25 -6.34
C SER A 103 -1.48 -2.27 -7.16
N SER A 104 -2.06 -1.72 -8.23
CA SER A 104 -1.44 -0.66 -9.00
C SER A 104 -1.24 0.61 -8.17
N TYR A 105 -0.29 1.46 -8.58
CA TYR A 105 -0.01 2.71 -7.88
C TYR A 105 -1.26 3.60 -7.77
N ALA A 106 -2.04 3.72 -8.84
CA ALA A 106 -3.28 4.49 -8.85
C ALA A 106 -4.29 4.01 -7.78
N VAL A 107 -4.46 2.68 -7.66
CA VAL A 107 -5.33 2.08 -6.64
C VAL A 107 -4.80 2.34 -5.23
N LEU A 108 -3.49 2.28 -5.03
CA LEU A 108 -2.87 2.58 -3.73
C LEU A 108 -3.05 4.05 -3.33
N VAL A 109 -2.90 4.98 -4.28
CA VAL A 109 -3.17 6.42 -4.05
C VAL A 109 -4.63 6.65 -3.73
N ASP A 110 -5.56 6.03 -4.47
CA ASP A 110 -7.01 6.13 -4.21
C ASP A 110 -7.41 5.57 -2.83
N LYS A 111 -6.91 4.39 -2.47
CA LYS A 111 -7.12 3.80 -1.13
C LYS A 111 -6.54 4.72 -0.04
N TRP A 112 -5.34 5.24 -0.24
CA TRP A 112 -4.68 6.12 0.72
C TRP A 112 -5.41 7.45 0.90
N ILE A 113 -5.83 8.11 -0.18
CA ILE A 113 -6.53 9.41 -0.09
C ILE A 113 -7.90 9.28 0.55
N LYS A 114 -8.65 8.21 0.25
CA LYS A 114 -9.91 7.89 0.93
C LYS A 114 -9.70 7.69 2.43
N LYS A 115 -8.67 6.93 2.81
CA LYS A 115 -8.29 6.77 4.23
C LYS A 115 -7.99 8.11 4.89
N GLN A 116 -7.26 9.01 4.21
CA GLN A 116 -6.99 10.35 4.75
C GLN A 116 -8.27 11.17 4.92
N PHE A 117 -9.15 11.18 3.90
CA PHE A 117 -10.44 11.86 3.97
C PHE A 117 -11.26 11.41 5.18
N TYR A 118 -11.51 10.10 5.31
CA TYR A 118 -12.31 9.58 6.43
C TYR A 118 -11.66 9.79 7.80
N SER A 119 -10.33 9.93 7.87
CA SER A 119 -9.63 10.20 9.13
C SER A 119 -9.80 11.62 9.64
N ILE A 120 -10.10 12.58 8.76
CA ILE A 120 -10.23 14.00 9.11
C ILE A 120 -11.63 14.56 8.90
N ALA A 121 -12.51 13.87 8.17
CA ALA A 121 -13.87 14.30 7.89
C ALA A 121 -14.70 14.47 9.16
N CYS A 122 -15.63 15.42 9.14
CA CYS A 122 -16.62 15.58 10.19
C CYS A 122 -17.55 14.35 10.21
N PRO A 123 -17.74 13.68 11.36
CA PRO A 123 -18.56 12.46 11.43
C PRO A 123 -20.04 12.66 11.06
N GLU A 124 -20.56 13.88 11.22
CA GLU A 124 -21.97 14.20 11.02
C GLU A 124 -22.27 14.56 9.55
N SER A 125 -21.43 15.40 8.95
CA SER A 125 -21.63 15.89 7.59
C SER A 125 -20.91 15.07 6.52
N PHE A 126 -19.95 14.22 6.92
CA PHE A 126 -19.00 13.56 6.00
C PHE A 126 -18.30 14.53 5.06
N THR A 127 -17.95 15.72 5.57
CA THR A 127 -17.22 16.75 4.83
C THR A 127 -15.95 17.18 5.56
N VAL A 128 -15.00 17.72 4.80
CA VAL A 128 -13.74 18.29 5.28
C VAL A 128 -13.77 19.79 5.12
N THR A 129 -13.56 20.52 6.22
CA THR A 129 -13.43 21.98 6.21
C THR A 129 -11.98 22.41 6.11
N ILE A 130 -11.72 23.69 5.79
CA ILE A 130 -10.36 24.25 5.78
C ILE A 130 -9.61 24.07 7.12
N LYS A 131 -10.34 24.02 8.24
CA LYS A 131 -9.75 23.81 9.58
C LYS A 131 -9.14 22.40 9.72
N GLN A 132 -9.72 21.40 9.06
CA GLN A 132 -9.20 20.03 8.97
C GLN A 132 -8.16 19.89 7.85
N MET A 133 -8.38 20.58 6.73
CA MET A 133 -7.46 20.54 5.59
C MET A 133 -6.08 21.10 5.92
N LYS A 134 -6.01 22.21 6.68
CA LYS A 134 -4.73 22.85 7.00
C LYS A 134 -3.75 21.93 7.75
N PRO A 135 -4.13 21.26 8.86
CA PRO A 135 -3.29 20.24 9.48
C PRO A 135 -2.92 19.08 8.56
N PHE A 136 -3.86 18.61 7.73
CA PHE A 136 -3.60 17.55 6.75
C PHE A 136 -2.48 17.95 5.77
N VAL A 137 -2.57 19.14 5.17
CA VAL A 137 -1.56 19.62 4.23
C VAL A 137 -0.20 19.83 4.92
N GLN A 138 -0.17 20.42 6.11
CA GLN A 138 1.08 20.76 6.79
C GLN A 138 1.77 19.56 7.44
N THR A 139 1.01 18.58 7.94
CA THR A 139 1.54 17.49 8.76
C THR A 139 1.57 16.18 7.98
N THR A 140 0.47 15.83 7.31
CA THR A 140 0.37 14.58 6.55
C THR A 140 1.11 14.69 5.23
N LEU A 141 0.84 15.74 4.44
CA LEU A 141 1.55 15.96 3.18
C LEU A 141 2.93 16.59 3.36
N GLN A 142 3.21 17.14 4.56
CA GLN A 142 4.43 17.90 4.85
C GLN A 142 4.68 19.04 3.84
N TYR A 143 3.58 19.60 3.30
CA TYR A 143 3.61 20.57 2.23
C TYR A 143 3.33 21.97 2.76
N LYS A 144 4.16 22.93 2.38
CA LYS A 144 4.00 24.34 2.80
C LYS A 144 3.22 25.10 1.74
N VAL A 145 1.99 25.49 2.10
CA VAL A 145 1.11 26.30 1.25
C VAL A 145 0.70 27.58 1.99
N THR A 146 0.50 28.67 1.25
CA THR A 146 -0.05 29.91 1.83
C THR A 146 -1.52 29.72 2.19
N SER A 147 -2.00 30.46 3.18
CA SER A 147 -3.42 30.41 3.57
C SER A 147 -4.36 30.80 2.43
N SER A 148 -3.93 31.68 1.52
CA SER A 148 -4.73 32.12 0.37
C SER A 148 -4.97 30.99 -0.64
N ILE A 149 -3.90 30.28 -1.02
CA ILE A 149 -4.01 29.14 -1.95
C ILE A 149 -4.86 28.03 -1.31
N LEU A 150 -4.68 27.77 -0.01
CA LEU A 150 -5.48 26.77 0.68
C LEU A 150 -6.97 27.15 0.75
N GLN A 151 -7.29 28.44 0.90
CA GLN A 151 -8.67 28.93 0.87
C GLN A 151 -9.31 28.76 -0.51
N GLU A 152 -8.56 29.04 -1.57
CA GLU A 152 -9.01 28.88 -2.95
C GLU A 152 -9.27 27.42 -3.31
N ILE A 153 -8.40 26.51 -2.87
CA ILE A 153 -8.51 25.08 -3.18
C ILE A 153 -9.52 24.36 -2.26
N SER A 154 -9.75 24.88 -1.06
CA SER A 154 -10.63 24.29 -0.04
C SER A 154 -11.80 25.20 0.31
N GLU A 155 -12.47 25.72 -0.71
CA GLU A 155 -13.63 26.59 -0.53
C GLU A 155 -14.83 25.80 0.03
N GLY A 156 -15.34 26.21 1.18
CA GLY A 156 -16.50 25.60 1.82
C GLY A 156 -16.23 24.26 2.51
N GLU A 157 -17.21 23.37 2.41
CA GLU A 157 -17.15 22.01 2.93
C GLU A 157 -16.89 21.03 1.77
N LEU A 158 -15.79 20.27 1.86
CA LEU A 158 -15.38 19.35 0.82
C LEU A 158 -15.96 17.96 1.08
N ASP A 159 -16.79 17.46 0.17
CA ASP A 159 -17.09 16.03 0.12
C ASP A 159 -15.85 15.23 -0.38
N LEU A 160 -15.97 13.90 -0.46
CA LEU A 160 -14.85 13.06 -0.90
C LEU A 160 -14.32 13.45 -2.29
N LYS A 161 -15.22 13.77 -3.23
CA LYS A 161 -14.84 14.11 -4.60
C LYS A 161 -14.10 15.44 -4.64
N MET A 162 -14.62 16.45 -3.93
CA MET A 162 -14.00 17.76 -3.81
C MET A 162 -12.65 17.70 -3.08
N PHE A 163 -12.51 16.84 -2.07
CA PHE A 163 -11.26 16.63 -1.35
C PHE A 163 -10.16 16.01 -2.24
N VAL A 164 -10.52 15.01 -3.05
CA VAL A 164 -9.59 14.40 -4.02
C VAL A 164 -9.13 15.44 -5.05
N GLU A 165 -10.04 16.26 -5.56
CA GLU A 165 -9.72 17.35 -6.49
C GLU A 165 -8.80 18.39 -5.84
N ALA A 166 -9.10 18.78 -4.59
CA ALA A 166 -8.28 19.69 -3.82
C ALA A 166 -6.84 19.17 -3.62
N TYR A 167 -6.69 17.89 -3.29
CA TYR A 167 -5.40 17.22 -3.20
C TYR A 167 -4.62 17.26 -4.52
N ARG A 168 -5.27 16.93 -5.64
CA ARG A 168 -4.62 16.93 -6.97
C ARG A 168 -4.12 18.32 -7.34
N ARG A 169 -4.94 19.36 -7.10
CA ARG A 169 -4.55 20.76 -7.32
C ARG A 169 -3.39 21.21 -6.43
N LEU A 170 -3.37 20.78 -5.16
CA LEU A 170 -2.28 21.10 -4.24
C LEU A 170 -0.94 20.53 -4.69
N LEU A 171 -0.94 19.29 -5.19
CA LEU A 171 0.27 18.66 -5.70
C LEU A 171 0.70 19.21 -7.06
N ASN A 172 -0.27 19.67 -7.86
CA ASN A 172 -0.07 20.26 -9.18
C ASN A 172 0.79 19.41 -10.12
N LEU A 173 0.71 18.08 -10.00
CA LEU A 173 1.58 17.16 -10.71
C LEU A 173 1.33 17.21 -12.22
N SER A 174 0.08 17.41 -12.64
CA SER A 174 -0.30 17.48 -14.06
C SER A 174 0.37 18.66 -14.76
N GLU A 175 0.35 19.87 -14.17
CA GLU A 175 1.06 21.03 -14.75
C GLU A 175 2.59 20.83 -14.75
N LEU A 176 3.15 20.26 -13.68
CA LEU A 176 4.59 19.96 -13.62
C LEU A 176 5.00 18.92 -14.67
N ALA A 177 4.18 17.89 -14.88
CA ALA A 177 4.40 16.88 -15.90
C ALA A 177 4.31 17.49 -17.30
N VAL A 178 3.31 18.34 -17.57
CA VAL A 178 3.20 19.08 -18.83
C VAL A 178 4.43 19.95 -19.07
N ALA A 179 4.86 20.72 -18.07
CA ALA A 179 6.03 21.58 -18.18
C ALA A 179 7.31 20.78 -18.45
N ARG A 180 7.49 19.63 -17.77
CA ARG A 180 8.70 18.81 -17.87
C ARG A 180 8.76 17.95 -19.13
N PHE A 181 7.61 17.41 -19.56
CA PHE A 181 7.49 16.39 -20.59
C PHE A 181 6.70 16.86 -21.82
N SER A 182 6.51 18.16 -22.01
CA SER A 182 5.80 18.75 -23.18
C SER A 182 6.22 18.19 -24.55
N ARG A 183 7.49 17.82 -24.72
CA ARG A 183 8.00 17.20 -25.96
C ARG A 183 7.42 15.79 -26.27
N TYR A 184 6.84 15.15 -25.26
CA TYR A 184 6.20 13.84 -25.34
C TYR A 184 4.68 13.94 -25.17
N LEU A 185 4.11 15.13 -25.23
CA LEU A 185 2.67 15.33 -25.10
C LEU A 185 2.09 15.85 -26.41
N SER A 186 1.09 15.13 -26.91
CA SER A 186 0.20 15.62 -27.94
C SER A 186 -0.77 16.61 -27.31
N ASN A 187 -0.83 17.85 -27.81
CA ASN A 187 -1.74 18.92 -27.35
C ASN A 187 -1.70 19.24 -25.84
N ASN A 188 -0.61 18.91 -25.14
CA ASN A 188 -0.46 19.08 -23.68
C ASN A 188 -1.53 18.37 -22.82
N ASP A 189 -2.29 17.44 -23.38
CA ASP A 189 -3.38 16.74 -22.67
C ASP A 189 -3.19 15.23 -22.57
N ARG A 190 -2.40 14.64 -23.48
CA ARG A 190 -2.19 13.19 -23.56
C ARG A 190 -0.87 12.83 -24.23
N LEU A 191 -0.41 11.60 -24.01
CA LEU A 191 0.63 10.95 -24.78
C LEU A 191 -0.05 10.02 -25.79
N SER A 192 0.26 10.16 -27.08
CA SER A 192 -0.06 9.12 -28.04
C SER A 192 0.83 7.88 -27.81
N PHE A 193 0.46 6.74 -28.40
CA PHE A 193 1.33 5.55 -28.41
C PHE A 193 2.77 5.89 -28.79
N ASN A 194 2.95 6.64 -29.88
CA ASN A 194 4.28 7.01 -30.39
C ASN A 194 5.01 7.98 -29.47
N ASP A 195 4.30 8.89 -28.79
CA ASP A 195 4.94 9.81 -27.85
C ASP A 195 5.43 9.08 -26.59
N PHE A 196 4.63 8.16 -26.06
CA PHE A 196 5.03 7.33 -24.92
C PHE A 196 6.19 6.39 -25.33
N HIS A 197 6.09 5.74 -26.49
CA HIS A 197 7.18 4.90 -27.01
C HIS A 197 8.50 5.67 -27.13
N ARG A 198 8.45 6.90 -27.65
CA ARG A 198 9.61 7.79 -27.74
C ARG A 198 10.14 8.17 -26.36
N PHE A 199 9.27 8.45 -25.39
CA PHE A 199 9.67 8.70 -23.99
C PHE A 199 10.41 7.50 -23.39
N MET A 200 9.92 6.27 -23.62
CA MET A 200 10.57 5.06 -23.11
C MET A 200 11.97 4.86 -23.69
N ILE A 201 12.15 5.12 -24.99
CA ILE A 201 13.46 5.00 -25.64
C ILE A 201 14.42 6.10 -25.18
N GLU A 202 13.98 7.35 -25.20
CA GLU A 202 14.86 8.50 -25.01
C GLU A 202 15.15 8.85 -23.54
N CYS A 203 14.18 8.59 -22.65
CA CYS A 203 14.28 8.97 -21.24
C CYS A 203 14.48 7.78 -20.30
N GLN A 204 13.77 6.67 -20.52
CA GLN A 204 13.88 5.49 -19.64
C GLN A 204 14.99 4.53 -20.08
N GLY A 205 15.23 4.42 -21.39
CA GLY A 205 16.17 3.44 -21.92
C GLY A 205 15.71 1.99 -21.71
N ASP A 206 14.39 1.77 -21.56
CA ASP A 206 13.83 0.47 -21.26
C ASP A 206 13.91 -0.47 -22.46
N GLU A 207 14.38 -1.71 -22.23
CA GLU A 207 14.52 -2.73 -23.27
C GLU A 207 13.18 -3.11 -23.90
N ILE A 208 12.07 -3.03 -23.15
CA ILE A 208 10.73 -3.36 -23.66
C ILE A 208 10.33 -2.44 -24.84
N ALA A 209 10.88 -1.22 -24.88
CA ALA A 209 10.61 -0.27 -25.95
C ALA A 209 11.38 -0.58 -27.24
N GLN A 210 12.36 -1.50 -27.23
CA GLN A 210 13.08 -1.91 -28.44
C GLN A 210 12.20 -2.74 -29.38
N ASN A 211 11.24 -3.48 -28.82
CA ASN A 211 10.25 -4.24 -29.57
C ASN A 211 8.89 -3.52 -29.51
N ARG A 212 8.43 -3.02 -30.65
CA ARG A 212 7.20 -2.21 -30.72
C ARG A 212 5.96 -3.02 -30.35
N GLU A 213 5.91 -4.29 -30.72
CA GLU A 213 4.81 -5.19 -30.40
C GLU A 213 4.76 -5.49 -28.90
N GLU A 214 5.90 -5.77 -28.27
CA GLU A 214 5.99 -5.98 -26.81
C GLU A 214 5.61 -4.71 -26.05
N PHE A 215 6.08 -3.53 -26.48
CA PHE A 215 5.68 -2.26 -25.89
C PHE A 215 4.18 -2.00 -26.03
N SER A 216 3.57 -2.35 -27.17
CA SER A 216 2.12 -2.28 -27.37
C SER A 216 1.37 -3.18 -26.40
N GLU A 217 1.80 -4.43 -26.23
CA GLU A 217 1.16 -5.35 -25.29
C GLU A 217 1.29 -4.86 -23.84
N PHE A 218 2.48 -4.37 -23.47
CA PHE A 218 2.73 -3.74 -22.19
C PHE A 218 1.77 -2.58 -21.92
N LEU A 219 1.70 -1.62 -22.86
CA LEU A 219 0.90 -0.42 -22.66
C LEU A 219 -0.61 -0.72 -22.57
N ARG A 220 -1.09 -1.69 -23.35
CA ARG A 220 -2.48 -2.18 -23.23
C ARG A 220 -2.72 -2.86 -21.88
N ARG A 221 -1.77 -3.68 -21.41
CA ARG A 221 -1.87 -4.32 -20.08
C ARG A 221 -1.97 -3.28 -18.99
N TYR A 222 -1.09 -2.27 -19.01
CA TYR A 222 -1.11 -1.15 -18.08
C TYR A 222 -2.46 -0.41 -18.10
N LEU A 223 -2.99 -0.09 -19.28
CA LEU A 223 -4.24 0.65 -19.40
C LEU A 223 -5.50 -0.16 -19.06
N ARG A 224 -5.47 -1.49 -19.17
CA ARG A 224 -6.57 -2.37 -18.75
C ARG A 224 -6.87 -2.27 -17.25
N GLU A 225 -5.91 -1.83 -16.44
CA GLU A 225 -6.13 -1.57 -15.01
C GLU A 225 -7.04 -0.36 -14.76
N TYR A 226 -7.12 0.56 -15.73
CA TYR A 226 -7.96 1.76 -15.66
C TYR A 226 -9.29 1.55 -16.38
N ASP A 227 -9.26 1.00 -17.60
CA ASP A 227 -10.44 0.82 -18.44
C ASP A 227 -10.24 -0.33 -19.43
N LEU A 228 -11.04 -1.39 -19.27
CA LEU A 228 -11.03 -2.58 -20.12
C LEU A 228 -11.37 -2.28 -21.59
N THR A 229 -12.04 -1.16 -21.88
CA THR A 229 -12.43 -0.79 -23.25
C THR A 229 -11.27 -0.18 -24.06
N ARG A 230 -10.15 0.12 -23.40
CA ARG A 230 -8.96 0.75 -24.02
C ARG A 230 -7.92 -0.25 -24.51
N ASP A 231 -8.27 -1.53 -24.63
CA ASP A 231 -7.46 -2.54 -25.32
C ASP A 231 -7.56 -2.36 -26.85
N VAL A 232 -6.92 -1.30 -27.35
CA VAL A 232 -6.92 -0.92 -28.76
C VAL A 232 -5.50 -0.94 -29.32
N PRO A 233 -5.31 -1.11 -30.64
CA PRO A 233 -3.97 -1.16 -31.26
C PRO A 233 -3.07 0.04 -31.05
N GLU A 234 -3.64 1.24 -31.01
CA GLU A 234 -2.91 2.47 -30.76
C GLU A 234 -3.50 3.17 -29.54
N PRO A 235 -3.14 2.72 -28.33
CA PRO A 235 -3.62 3.35 -27.12
C PRO A 235 -2.98 4.74 -26.95
N TRP A 236 -3.65 5.58 -26.19
CA TRP A 236 -3.12 6.85 -25.70
C TRP A 236 -3.15 6.84 -24.18
N VAL A 237 -2.40 7.73 -23.53
CA VAL A 237 -2.29 7.83 -22.07
C VAL A 237 -2.58 9.27 -21.65
N SER A 238 -3.46 9.46 -20.67
CA SER A 238 -3.70 10.80 -20.12
C SER A 238 -2.48 11.31 -19.34
N VAL A 239 -2.37 12.63 -19.10
CA VAL A 239 -1.29 13.16 -18.24
C VAL A 239 -1.30 12.53 -16.85
N ASP A 240 -2.48 12.29 -16.27
CA ASP A 240 -2.61 11.69 -14.94
C ASP A 240 -2.17 10.21 -14.95
N GLU A 241 -2.57 9.43 -15.95
CA GLU A 241 -2.11 8.04 -16.12
C GLU A 241 -0.60 7.95 -16.37
N PHE A 242 -0.03 8.95 -17.03
CA PHE A 242 1.43 9.03 -17.21
C PHE A 242 2.13 9.35 -15.89
N ILE A 243 1.58 10.24 -15.06
CA ILE A 243 2.10 10.49 -13.72
C ILE A 243 2.02 9.23 -12.87
N ASP A 244 0.90 8.50 -12.91
CA ASP A 244 0.77 7.23 -12.22
C ASP A 244 1.83 6.23 -12.70
N TYR A 245 2.11 6.18 -14.01
CA TYR A 245 3.16 5.33 -14.57
C TYR A 245 4.52 5.69 -13.98
N LEU A 246 4.87 6.98 -13.90
CA LEU A 246 6.15 7.44 -13.35
C LEU A 246 6.40 6.97 -11.91
N TYR A 247 5.33 6.81 -11.11
CA TYR A 247 5.39 6.31 -9.73
C TYR A 247 5.07 4.81 -9.60
N SER A 248 4.70 4.15 -10.69
CA SER A 248 4.35 2.74 -10.70
C SER A 248 5.59 1.84 -10.59
N ASN A 249 5.37 0.58 -10.22
CA ASN A 249 6.41 -0.45 -10.24
C ASN A 249 6.98 -0.67 -11.66
N GLU A 250 6.23 -0.29 -12.69
CA GLU A 250 6.62 -0.49 -14.09
C GLU A 250 7.63 0.57 -14.55
N ASN A 251 7.86 1.58 -13.71
CA ASN A 251 8.90 2.58 -13.82
C ASN A 251 9.82 2.55 -12.58
N SER A 252 10.02 1.36 -12.00
CA SER A 252 10.88 1.16 -10.84
C SER A 252 12.34 1.49 -11.16
N ILE A 253 13.02 2.16 -10.23
CA ILE A 253 14.47 2.36 -10.29
C ILE A 253 15.26 1.04 -10.14
N LEU A 254 14.64 0.03 -9.53
CA LEU A 254 15.19 -1.30 -9.39
C LEU A 254 14.79 -2.13 -10.61
N ASP A 255 15.80 -2.68 -11.28
CA ASP A 255 15.60 -3.66 -12.35
C ASP A 255 14.84 -4.90 -11.80
N PRO A 256 13.64 -5.19 -12.32
CA PRO A 256 12.82 -6.31 -11.87
C PRO A 256 13.51 -7.68 -11.96
N GLU A 257 14.49 -7.88 -12.83
CA GLU A 257 15.19 -9.16 -12.92
C GLU A 257 16.00 -9.45 -11.63
N ASN A 258 16.46 -8.41 -10.95
CA ASN A 258 17.15 -8.54 -9.65
C ASN A 258 16.18 -8.82 -8.48
N SER A 259 14.86 -8.86 -8.71
CA SER A 259 13.90 -9.37 -7.72
C SER A 259 13.94 -10.90 -7.60
N LYS A 260 14.59 -11.58 -8.54
CA LYS A 260 14.77 -13.04 -8.58
C LYS A 260 16.23 -13.39 -8.27
N VAL A 261 16.47 -14.67 -7.99
CA VAL A 261 17.83 -15.19 -7.87
C VAL A 261 18.43 -15.31 -9.27
N VAL A 262 19.28 -14.36 -9.65
CA VAL A 262 19.96 -14.30 -10.96
C VAL A 262 21.40 -14.84 -10.89
N GLN A 263 21.95 -15.01 -9.68
CA GLN A 263 23.30 -15.52 -9.48
C GLN A 263 23.35 -17.04 -9.76
N ASP A 264 24.49 -17.51 -10.27
CA ASP A 264 24.76 -18.95 -10.41
C ASP A 264 24.85 -19.59 -9.02
N MET A 265 23.79 -20.28 -8.60
CA MET A 265 23.68 -20.96 -7.29
C MET A 265 24.36 -22.34 -7.24
N THR A 266 25.15 -22.72 -8.25
CA THR A 266 25.85 -24.01 -8.31
C THR A 266 27.34 -23.93 -7.93
N ARG A 267 27.86 -22.72 -7.70
CA ARG A 267 29.25 -22.51 -7.25
C ARG A 267 29.46 -22.98 -5.80
N PRO A 268 30.71 -23.22 -5.37
CA PRO A 268 31.03 -23.54 -3.97
C PRO A 268 30.58 -22.43 -3.01
N LEU A 269 30.20 -22.81 -1.79
CA LEU A 269 29.64 -21.89 -0.78
C LEU A 269 30.55 -20.68 -0.46
N ALA A 270 31.87 -20.85 -0.53
CA ALA A 270 32.85 -19.80 -0.30
C ALA A 270 32.82 -18.66 -1.34
N HIS A 271 32.08 -18.82 -2.43
CA HIS A 271 31.97 -17.81 -3.49
C HIS A 271 30.80 -16.83 -3.29
N TYR A 272 29.97 -17.03 -2.26
CA TYR A 272 28.82 -16.16 -1.99
C TYR A 272 29.03 -15.37 -0.71
N TRP A 273 28.56 -14.12 -0.71
CA TRP A 273 28.32 -13.40 0.52
C TRP A 273 27.04 -13.93 1.16
N ILE A 274 27.18 -14.51 2.36
CA ILE A 274 26.06 -15.08 3.09
C ILE A 274 25.63 -14.06 4.14
N ALA A 275 24.40 -13.55 4.01
CA ALA A 275 23.77 -12.75 5.04
C ALA A 275 23.78 -13.51 6.36
N SER A 276 24.55 -13.03 7.32
CA SER A 276 24.83 -13.70 8.59
C SER A 276 24.44 -12.78 9.73
N SER A 277 23.71 -13.32 10.72
CA SER A 277 23.36 -12.59 11.94
C SER A 277 24.23 -13.05 13.10
N HIS A 278 24.64 -12.11 13.94
CA HIS A 278 25.40 -12.38 15.15
C HIS A 278 24.48 -12.22 16.36
N ASN A 279 24.47 -13.21 17.26
CA ASN A 279 23.63 -13.24 18.46
C ASN A 279 22.13 -13.04 18.19
N THR A 280 21.54 -13.77 17.24
CA THR A 280 20.13 -13.66 16.83
C THR A 280 19.11 -13.83 17.97
N PHE A 281 19.51 -14.37 19.12
CA PHE A 281 18.66 -14.49 20.30
C PHE A 281 18.52 -13.19 21.12
N LEU A 282 19.35 -12.18 20.85
CA LEU A 282 19.27 -10.87 21.52
C LEU A 282 18.29 -9.96 20.75
N THR A 283 17.32 -9.43 21.47
CA THR A 283 16.29 -8.50 20.99
C THR A 283 16.14 -7.33 21.95
#